data_AF-A0A165HEZ5-F1
#
_entry.id   AF-A0A165HEZ5-F1
#
_cell.length_a   1.000
_cell.length_b   1.000
_cell.length_c   1.000
_cell.angle_alpha   90.00
_cell.angle_beta   90.00
_cell.angle_gamma   90.00
#
_symmetry.space_group_name_H-M   'P 1'
#
loop_
_entity.id
_entity.type
_entity.pdbx_description
1 polymer ?
#
loop_
_entity_poly.entity_id
_entity_poly.type
_entity_poly.pdbx_seq_one_letter_code
_entity_poly.pdbx_strand_id
1 'polypeptide(L)'
;MLVHAFLVLPFLAVAIAADVTISPPASVPDYASTPVPRNLISFGIAAHSFEEYAVQSSSSGPVPNTLTIHLLESLTNSTGVAPLIRVGGTSGDRATFLLNSEQPDHTIKIVKKPGFQLPFNITLNQRWFTQNFHNSWPKGTKFIFDVPLARKDSLAVENMVRGAKWALDAITPAVRGDLFQAFEVGNEPNLYAGQDFRKQNYTLDQYVTEWRNRAQVLRERVLQPKGLGGAQFQGLT
;
A
#
# COMPACT_ATOMS: atom_id res chain seq x y z
N MET A 1 -84.29 12.89 9.69
CA MET A 1 -82.92 12.59 9.23
C MET A 1 -82.13 13.89 9.26
N LEU A 2 -81.32 14.13 10.29
CA LEU A 2 -80.51 15.34 10.45
C LEU A 2 -79.05 14.90 10.52
N VAL A 3 -78.31 15.18 9.45
CA VAL A 3 -76.88 14.85 9.32
C VAL A 3 -76.08 15.96 9.99
N HIS A 4 -75.34 15.62 11.05
CA HIS A 4 -74.35 16.52 11.65
C HIS A 4 -73.01 16.28 10.96
N ALA A 5 -72.53 17.28 10.20
CA ALA A 5 -71.19 17.28 9.65
C ALA A 5 -70.21 17.74 10.74
N PHE A 6 -69.30 16.87 11.18
CA PHE A 6 -68.18 17.24 12.03
C PHE A 6 -67.02 17.76 11.16
N LEU A 7 -66.61 18.99 11.42
CA LEU A 7 -65.40 19.59 10.86
C LEU A 7 -64.19 19.06 11.65
N VAL A 8 -63.27 18.38 10.97
CA VAL A 8 -61.98 17.97 11.55
C VAL A 8 -60.96 19.06 11.24
N LEU A 9 -60.47 19.77 12.27
CA LEU A 9 -59.31 20.65 12.14
C LEU A 9 -58.02 19.80 12.15
N PRO A 10 -57.09 19.97 11.19
CA PRO A 10 -55.80 19.32 11.26
C PRO A 10 -54.91 20.07 12.27
N PHE A 11 -54.39 19.34 13.26
CA PHE A 11 -53.32 19.85 14.12
C PHE A 11 -52.02 19.87 13.30
N LEU A 12 -51.50 21.07 13.02
CA LEU A 12 -50.16 21.25 12.46
C LEU A 12 -49.16 21.16 13.62
N ALA A 13 -48.48 20.02 13.76
CA ALA A 13 -47.39 19.88 14.71
C ALA A 13 -46.15 20.63 14.16
N VAL A 14 -45.80 21.76 14.78
CA VAL A 14 -44.54 22.45 14.51
C VAL A 14 -43.43 21.71 15.26
N ALA A 15 -42.54 21.04 14.53
CA ALA A 15 -41.33 20.48 15.10
C ALA A 15 -40.35 21.64 15.38
N ILE A 16 -40.10 21.93 16.66
CA ILE A 16 -38.99 22.81 17.05
C ILE A 16 -37.72 21.95 16.99
N ALA A 17 -36.86 22.21 16.01
CA ALA A 17 -35.50 21.71 16.02
C ALA A 17 -34.73 22.45 17.12
N ALA A 18 -34.26 21.74 18.14
CA ALA A 18 -33.36 22.30 19.13
C ALA A 18 -31.94 22.25 18.57
N ASP A 19 -31.29 23.42 18.43
CA ASP A 19 -29.91 23.50 18.00
C ASP A 19 -28.97 23.00 19.11
N VAL A 20 -28.22 21.94 18.84
CA VAL A 20 -27.15 21.48 19.73
C VAL A 20 -25.88 22.26 19.39
N THR A 21 -25.54 23.24 20.22
CA THR A 21 -24.27 23.97 20.07
C THR A 21 -23.13 23.16 20.68
N ILE A 22 -22.26 22.62 19.84
CA ILE A 22 -21.00 21.99 20.26
C ILE A 22 -19.90 23.05 20.16
N SER A 23 -19.32 23.46 21.28
CA SER A 23 -18.19 24.40 21.33
C SER A 23 -16.92 23.66 21.72
N PRO A 24 -15.97 23.43 20.80
CA PRO A 24 -14.68 22.84 21.16
C PRO A 24 -13.89 23.81 22.06
N PRO A 25 -13.02 23.30 22.96
CA PRO A 25 -12.11 24.13 23.74
C PRO A 25 -11.23 25.01 22.84
N ALA A 26 -10.92 26.24 23.29
CA ALA A 26 -10.10 27.19 22.53
C ALA A 26 -8.63 26.75 22.37
N SER A 27 -8.16 25.85 23.23
CA SER A 27 -6.84 25.23 23.17
C SER A 27 -6.95 23.72 23.32
N VAL A 28 -5.99 22.98 22.77
CA VAL A 28 -5.90 21.53 22.94
C VAL A 28 -5.76 21.22 24.44
N PRO A 29 -6.70 20.48 25.06
CA PRO A 29 -6.59 20.12 26.47
C PRO A 29 -5.38 19.22 26.74
N ASP A 30 -4.83 19.25 27.96
CA ASP A 30 -3.66 18.44 28.34
C ASP A 30 -3.91 16.92 28.28
N TYR A 31 -5.18 16.50 28.33
CA TYR A 31 -5.61 15.11 28.19
C TYR A 31 -6.01 14.73 26.77
N ALA A 32 -5.85 15.63 25.79
CA ALA A 32 -6.13 15.31 24.40
C ALA A 32 -5.16 14.24 23.89
N SER A 33 -5.64 13.37 23.01
CA SER A 33 -4.78 12.47 22.28
C SER A 33 -3.84 13.25 21.34
N THR A 34 -2.82 12.57 20.84
CA THR A 34 -2.09 13.07 19.67
C THR A 34 -3.04 13.29 18.50
N PRO A 35 -2.79 14.29 17.63
CA PRO A 35 -3.57 14.48 16.42
C PRO A 35 -3.58 13.22 15.55
N VAL A 36 -4.76 12.87 15.04
CA VAL A 36 -4.90 11.78 14.08
C VAL A 36 -4.34 12.24 12.73
N PRO A 37 -3.39 11.51 12.11
CA PRO A 37 -2.90 11.86 10.78
C PRO A 37 -4.03 11.89 9.76
N ARG A 38 -4.03 12.92 8.89
CA ARG A 38 -5.10 13.10 7.88
C ARG A 38 -5.14 12.00 6.82
N ASN A 39 -4.06 11.23 6.69
CA ASN A 39 -3.97 10.05 5.85
C ASN A 39 -4.04 8.74 6.65
N LEU A 40 -4.68 8.73 7.84
CA LEU A 40 -4.94 7.51 8.59
C LEU A 40 -5.62 6.44 7.71
N ILE A 41 -6.57 6.86 6.88
CA ILE A 41 -7.15 6.02 5.84
C ILE A 41 -6.15 5.90 4.70
N SER A 42 -5.59 4.71 4.56
CA SER A 42 -4.54 4.34 3.60
C SER A 42 -4.74 2.88 3.18
N PHE A 43 -4.11 2.47 2.08
CA PHE A 43 -4.39 1.18 1.45
C PHE A 43 -3.18 0.27 1.40
N GLY A 44 -3.38 -1.00 1.75
CA GLY A 44 -2.45 -2.09 1.45
C GLY A 44 -2.95 -2.87 0.24
N ILE A 45 -2.11 -3.01 -0.79
CA ILE A 45 -2.43 -3.72 -2.01
C ILE A 45 -1.42 -4.85 -2.19
N ALA A 46 -1.91 -6.06 -2.49
CA ALA A 46 -1.04 -7.19 -2.73
C ALA A 46 -0.26 -6.99 -4.05
N ALA A 47 1.03 -7.31 -4.06
CA ALA A 47 1.90 -7.11 -5.21
C ALA A 47 1.37 -7.78 -6.49
N HIS A 48 0.68 -8.91 -6.37
CA HIS A 48 0.12 -9.61 -7.52
C HIS A 48 -1.11 -8.92 -8.16
N SER A 49 -1.82 -8.07 -7.43
CA SER A 49 -2.99 -7.34 -7.91
C SER A 49 -2.77 -5.84 -8.07
N PHE A 50 -1.61 -5.31 -7.68
CA PHE A 50 -1.32 -3.87 -7.73
C PHE A 50 -1.48 -3.26 -9.12
N GLU A 51 -1.14 -4.00 -10.18
CA GLU A 51 -1.33 -3.56 -11.57
C GLU A 51 -2.80 -3.28 -11.90
N GLU A 52 -3.74 -4.04 -11.33
CA GLU A 52 -5.18 -3.88 -11.56
C GLU A 52 -5.72 -2.54 -11.01
N TYR A 53 -5.09 -2.02 -9.96
CA TYR A 53 -5.43 -0.71 -9.39
C TYR A 53 -4.65 0.43 -10.05
N ALA A 54 -3.47 0.14 -10.59
CA ALA A 54 -2.57 1.15 -11.13
C ALA A 54 -2.83 1.49 -12.61
N VAL A 55 -3.36 0.53 -13.37
CA VAL A 55 -3.65 0.71 -14.80
C VAL A 55 -4.97 0.05 -15.20
N GLN A 56 -5.50 0.47 -16.33
CA GLN A 56 -6.60 -0.18 -17.02
C GLN A 56 -6.23 -0.42 -18.49
N SER A 57 -6.82 -1.45 -19.09
CA SER A 57 -6.61 -1.75 -20.51
C SER A 57 -7.28 -0.72 -21.41
N SER A 58 -6.59 -0.32 -22.47
CA SER A 58 -7.13 0.47 -23.58
C SER A 58 -6.69 -0.11 -24.93
N SER A 59 -7.25 0.42 -26.03
CA SER A 59 -6.88 0.01 -27.39
C SER A 59 -5.42 0.34 -27.77
N SER A 60 -4.77 1.26 -27.06
CA SER A 60 -3.38 1.67 -27.28
C SER A 60 -2.41 1.15 -26.20
N GLY A 61 -2.87 0.24 -25.33
CA GLY A 61 -2.07 -0.32 -24.24
C GLY A 61 -2.55 0.13 -22.85
N PRO A 62 -1.75 -0.11 -21.80
CA PRO A 62 -2.12 0.25 -20.43
C PRO A 62 -2.15 1.78 -20.27
N VAL A 63 -3.25 2.28 -19.71
CA VAL A 63 -3.43 3.70 -19.34
C VAL A 63 -3.72 3.79 -17.85
N PRO A 64 -3.56 4.96 -17.20
CA PRO A 64 -3.99 5.14 -15.82
C PRO A 64 -5.41 4.61 -15.57
N ASN A 65 -5.59 3.86 -14.49
CA ASN A 65 -6.90 3.47 -13.99
C ASN A 65 -7.66 4.70 -13.45
N THR A 66 -8.70 5.12 -14.18
CA THR A 66 -9.49 6.32 -13.86
C THR A 66 -10.34 6.14 -12.61
N LEU A 67 -10.83 4.92 -12.34
CA LEU A 67 -11.61 4.63 -11.14
C LEU A 67 -10.76 4.82 -9.88
N THR A 68 -9.54 4.27 -9.87
CA THR A 68 -8.59 4.45 -8.76
C THR A 68 -8.30 5.93 -8.53
N ILE A 69 -8.04 6.70 -9.60
CA ILE A 69 -7.79 8.13 -9.50
C ILE A 69 -8.95 8.85 -8.80
N HIS A 70 -10.19 8.69 -9.30
CA HIS A 70 -11.34 9.41 -8.75
C HIS A 70 -11.62 9.05 -7.28
N LEU A 71 -11.47 7.78 -6.90
CA LEU A 71 -11.70 7.34 -5.53
C LEU A 71 -10.65 7.93 -4.57
N LEU A 72 -9.37 7.87 -4.95
CA LEU A 72 -8.29 8.39 -4.10
C LEU A 72 -8.25 9.92 -4.10
N GLU A 73 -8.64 10.59 -5.18
CA GLU A 73 -8.81 12.04 -5.22
C GLU A 73 -9.96 12.50 -4.34
N SER A 74 -11.08 11.77 -4.31
CA SER A 74 -12.20 12.08 -3.41
C SER A 74 -11.78 12.02 -1.94
N LEU A 75 -10.97 11.02 -1.57
CA LEU A 75 -10.37 10.93 -0.23
C LEU A 75 -9.42 12.10 0.01
N THR A 76 -8.53 12.40 -0.94
CA THR A 76 -7.57 13.51 -0.84
C THR A 76 -8.27 14.86 -0.67
N ASN A 77 -9.38 15.09 -1.39
CA ASN A 77 -10.18 16.31 -1.29
C ASN A 77 -10.87 16.42 0.08
N SER A 78 -11.26 15.29 0.67
CA SER A 78 -11.93 15.23 1.97
C SER A 78 -10.95 15.41 3.14
N THR A 79 -9.74 14.88 3.03
CA THR A 79 -8.75 14.89 4.12
C THR A 79 -7.65 15.95 3.95
N GLY A 80 -7.52 16.53 2.76
CA GLY A 80 -6.45 17.45 2.38
C GLY A 80 -5.06 16.80 2.21
N VAL A 81 -4.95 15.48 2.33
CA VAL A 81 -3.68 14.73 2.18
C VAL A 81 -3.93 13.43 1.42
N ALA A 82 -3.10 13.12 0.44
CA ALA A 82 -3.19 11.87 -0.30
C ALA A 82 -2.99 10.64 0.62
N PRO A 83 -3.72 9.54 0.40
CA PRO A 83 -3.53 8.32 1.16
C PRO A 83 -2.12 7.73 0.91
N LEU A 84 -1.61 6.98 1.89
CA LEU A 84 -0.43 6.13 1.70
C LEU A 84 -0.84 4.85 0.99
N ILE A 85 0.06 4.34 0.14
CA ILE A 85 -0.14 3.06 -0.55
C ILE A 85 1.00 2.11 -0.19
N ARG A 86 0.67 1.01 0.50
CA ARG A 86 1.60 -0.09 0.80
C ARG A 86 1.41 -1.19 -0.25
N VAL A 87 2.49 -1.57 -0.92
CA VAL A 87 2.49 -2.60 -1.97
C VAL A 87 3.29 -3.81 -1.49
N GLY A 88 2.66 -4.98 -1.34
CA GLY A 88 3.35 -6.14 -0.78
C GLY A 88 2.50 -7.39 -0.57
N GLY A 89 2.43 -7.87 0.68
CA GLY A 89 1.67 -9.06 1.05
C GLY A 89 2.47 -10.34 0.84
N THR A 90 1.87 -11.50 1.10
CA THR A 90 2.53 -12.81 0.83
C THR A 90 3.02 -12.92 -0.62
N SER A 91 2.36 -12.27 -1.58
CA SER A 91 2.85 -12.22 -2.96
C SER A 91 4.14 -11.41 -3.14
N GLY A 92 4.39 -10.37 -2.32
CA GLY A 92 5.65 -9.63 -2.30
C GLY A 92 6.81 -10.52 -1.84
N ASP A 93 6.59 -11.31 -0.79
CA ASP A 93 7.56 -12.31 -0.32
C ASP A 93 7.84 -13.43 -1.32
N ARG A 94 6.87 -13.72 -2.19
CA ARG A 94 6.97 -14.68 -3.30
C ARG A 94 7.41 -14.04 -4.62
N ALA A 95 7.89 -12.79 -4.60
CA ALA A 95 8.28 -12.11 -5.82
C ALA A 95 9.70 -12.47 -6.27
N THR A 96 9.83 -12.77 -7.57
CA THR A 96 11.11 -12.82 -8.28
C THR A 96 11.18 -11.69 -9.29
N PHE A 97 12.29 -10.95 -9.30
CA PHE A 97 12.47 -9.79 -10.18
C PHE A 97 13.33 -10.17 -11.38
N LEU A 98 12.74 -10.15 -12.57
CA LEU A 98 13.37 -10.57 -13.82
C LEU A 98 13.62 -9.37 -14.74
N LEU A 99 14.70 -9.37 -15.49
CA LEU A 99 14.95 -8.36 -16.52
C LEU A 99 13.84 -8.40 -17.58
N ASN A 100 13.62 -7.26 -18.24
CA ASN A 100 12.66 -7.19 -19.34
C ASN A 100 12.96 -8.17 -20.47
N SER A 101 14.23 -8.52 -20.69
CA SER A 101 14.66 -9.52 -21.67
C SER A 101 14.37 -10.97 -21.24
N GLU A 102 14.31 -11.22 -19.92
CA GLU A 102 13.96 -12.53 -19.36
C GLU A 102 12.44 -12.76 -19.34
N GLN A 103 11.66 -11.67 -19.36
CA GLN A 103 10.20 -11.69 -19.42
C GLN A 103 9.68 -10.58 -20.37
N PRO A 104 9.81 -10.76 -21.69
CA PRO A 104 9.46 -9.71 -22.66
C PRO A 104 7.96 -9.52 -22.82
N ASP A 105 7.16 -10.58 -22.69
CA ASP A 105 5.75 -10.58 -23.09
C ASP A 105 4.80 -10.02 -22.03
N HIS A 106 5.21 -10.00 -20.76
CA HIS A 106 4.37 -9.60 -19.63
C HIS A 106 5.15 -8.78 -18.61
N THR A 107 4.49 -7.85 -17.92
CA THR A 107 5.04 -7.11 -16.76
C THR A 107 5.05 -7.98 -15.51
N ILE A 108 3.98 -8.77 -15.33
CA ILE A 108 3.80 -9.73 -14.26
C ILE A 108 3.43 -11.12 -14.81
N LYS A 109 3.96 -12.18 -14.21
CA LYS A 109 3.45 -13.55 -14.38
C LYS A 109 3.13 -14.15 -13.02
N ILE A 110 1.94 -14.75 -12.94
CA ILE A 110 1.38 -15.34 -11.71
C ILE A 110 1.35 -16.85 -11.86
N VAL A 111 1.98 -17.56 -10.93
CA VAL A 111 1.92 -19.02 -10.84
C VAL A 111 0.96 -19.39 -9.71
N LYS A 112 -0.11 -20.12 -10.05
CA LYS A 112 -1.06 -20.68 -9.08
C LYS A 112 -0.71 -22.14 -8.80
N LYS A 113 -1.04 -22.62 -7.61
CA LYS A 113 -0.89 -24.02 -7.21
C LYS A 113 -2.20 -24.51 -6.59
N PRO A 114 -2.72 -25.70 -6.97
CA PRO A 114 -3.90 -26.26 -6.34
C PRO A 114 -3.74 -26.32 -4.81
N GLY A 115 -4.81 -25.95 -4.09
CA GLY A 115 -4.81 -25.88 -2.62
C GLY A 115 -4.20 -24.61 -2.01
N PHE A 116 -3.66 -23.69 -2.81
CA PHE A 116 -3.18 -22.39 -2.33
C PHE A 116 -4.18 -21.28 -2.69
N GLN A 117 -4.60 -20.50 -1.69
CA GLN A 117 -5.52 -19.37 -1.90
C GLN A 117 -4.83 -18.14 -2.51
N LEU A 118 -3.53 -17.97 -2.24
CA LEU A 118 -2.70 -16.90 -2.78
C LEU A 118 -1.77 -17.41 -3.89
N PRO A 119 -1.30 -16.55 -4.81
CA PRO A 119 -0.30 -16.92 -5.80
C PRO A 119 0.88 -17.66 -5.18
N PHE A 120 1.25 -18.81 -5.77
CA PHE A 120 2.37 -19.61 -5.31
C PHE A 120 3.72 -18.95 -5.60
N ASN A 121 3.82 -18.27 -6.74
CA ASN A 121 4.97 -17.44 -7.10
C ASN A 121 4.50 -16.31 -8.02
N ILE A 122 5.18 -15.16 -7.96
CA ILE A 122 5.03 -14.12 -8.98
C ILE A 122 6.40 -13.72 -9.53
N THR A 123 6.42 -13.37 -10.81
CA THR A 123 7.59 -12.74 -11.43
C THR A 123 7.22 -11.34 -11.92
N LEU A 124 8.06 -10.36 -11.61
CA LEU A 124 7.86 -8.95 -11.94
C LEU A 124 9.07 -8.46 -12.73
N ASN A 125 8.85 -7.79 -13.87
CA ASN A 125 9.92 -7.14 -14.62
C ASN A 125 10.02 -5.64 -14.32
N GLN A 126 11.05 -4.98 -14.84
CA GLN A 126 11.26 -3.56 -14.57
C GLN A 126 10.12 -2.67 -15.07
N ARG A 127 9.46 -3.03 -16.19
CA ARG A 127 8.32 -2.27 -16.72
C ARG A 127 7.14 -2.26 -15.75
N TRP A 128 6.93 -3.33 -14.98
CA TRP A 128 5.90 -3.39 -13.96
C TRP A 128 6.00 -2.23 -12.96
N PHE A 129 7.22 -1.88 -12.54
CA PHE A 129 7.45 -0.78 -11.60
C PHE A 129 7.14 0.58 -12.23
N THR A 130 7.74 0.87 -13.39
CA THR A 130 7.54 2.17 -14.06
C THR A 130 6.09 2.39 -14.47
N GLN A 131 5.40 1.33 -14.88
CA GLN A 131 3.99 1.39 -15.28
C GLN A 131 3.07 1.64 -14.07
N ASN A 132 3.34 1.00 -12.93
CA ASN A 132 2.36 0.94 -11.85
C ASN A 132 2.54 2.03 -10.78
N PHE A 133 3.76 2.56 -10.56
CA PHE A 133 3.97 3.61 -9.54
C PHE A 133 3.67 5.03 -10.03
N HIS A 134 3.50 5.26 -11.33
CA HIS A 134 3.42 6.62 -11.88
C HIS A 134 2.01 7.12 -12.17
N ASN A 135 1.09 6.21 -12.52
CA ASN A 135 0.01 6.57 -13.41
C ASN A 135 -1.33 6.90 -12.72
N SER A 136 -1.68 6.24 -11.60
CA SER A 136 -3.03 6.30 -11.02
C SER A 136 -3.14 6.92 -9.63
N TRP A 137 -2.16 7.72 -9.22
CA TRP A 137 -2.03 8.14 -7.84
C TRP A 137 -2.15 9.66 -7.67
N PRO A 138 -2.99 10.14 -6.73
CA PRO A 138 -3.06 11.56 -6.41
C PRO A 138 -1.67 12.14 -6.11
N LYS A 139 -1.49 13.43 -6.41
CA LYS A 139 -0.22 14.13 -6.14
C LYS A 139 0.13 14.02 -4.65
N GLY A 140 1.38 13.63 -4.37
CA GLY A 140 1.88 13.47 -3.01
C GLY A 140 1.56 12.12 -2.35
N THR A 141 0.92 11.18 -3.08
CA THR A 141 0.78 9.79 -2.64
C THR A 141 2.16 9.21 -2.39
N LYS A 142 2.43 8.80 -1.15
CA LYS A 142 3.68 8.13 -0.79
C LYS A 142 3.50 6.62 -0.75
N PHE A 143 4.59 5.91 -1.02
CA PHE A 143 4.59 4.45 -1.16
C PHE A 143 5.45 3.77 -0.12
N ILE A 144 4.92 2.67 0.41
CA ILE A 144 5.68 1.65 1.10
C ILE A 144 5.79 0.46 0.15
N PHE A 145 6.99 -0.04 -0.05
CA PHE A 145 7.22 -1.22 -0.88
C PHE A 145 7.78 -2.38 -0.07
N ASP A 146 7.11 -3.51 -0.12
CA ASP A 146 7.56 -4.76 0.49
C ASP A 146 8.64 -5.42 -0.37
N VAL A 147 9.77 -5.75 0.24
CA VAL A 147 10.88 -6.44 -0.38
C VAL A 147 10.99 -7.85 0.21
N PRO A 148 11.20 -8.88 -0.63
CA PRO A 148 11.08 -10.27 -0.19
C PRO A 148 12.16 -10.65 0.83
N LEU A 149 11.71 -11.17 1.96
CA LEU A 149 12.54 -11.81 2.99
C LEU A 149 12.38 -13.34 2.98
N ALA A 150 11.23 -13.85 2.54
CA ALA A 150 10.92 -15.27 2.53
C ALA A 150 11.92 -16.11 1.71
N ARG A 151 12.44 -15.58 0.59
CA ARG A 151 13.41 -16.27 -0.28
C ARG A 151 14.75 -16.47 0.43
N LYS A 152 15.28 -17.71 0.38
CA LYS A 152 16.55 -18.11 1.04
C LYS A 152 17.61 -18.71 0.13
N ASP A 153 17.36 -18.82 -1.17
CA ASP A 153 18.39 -19.31 -2.09
C ASP A 153 19.55 -18.32 -2.23
N SER A 154 20.60 -18.75 -2.93
CA SER A 154 21.82 -17.95 -3.16
C SER A 154 21.55 -16.62 -3.89
N LEU A 155 20.39 -16.48 -4.54
CA LEU A 155 19.99 -15.27 -5.27
C LEU A 155 19.10 -14.35 -4.45
N ALA A 156 18.71 -14.72 -3.23
CA ALA A 156 17.76 -13.97 -2.42
C ALA A 156 18.16 -12.50 -2.21
N VAL A 157 19.43 -12.25 -1.90
CA VAL A 157 19.96 -10.88 -1.69
C VAL A 157 19.88 -10.06 -2.97
N GLU A 158 20.36 -10.62 -4.09
CA GLU A 158 20.37 -9.91 -5.36
C GLU A 158 18.97 -9.66 -5.90
N ASN A 159 18.05 -10.62 -5.73
CA ASN A 159 16.65 -10.45 -6.05
C ASN A 159 16.05 -9.29 -5.25
N MET A 160 16.20 -9.29 -3.92
CA MET A 160 15.70 -8.23 -3.04
C MET A 160 16.26 -6.85 -3.42
N VAL A 161 17.58 -6.75 -3.63
CA VAL A 161 18.24 -5.48 -4.02
C VAL A 161 17.75 -4.98 -5.38
N ARG A 162 17.55 -5.89 -6.35
CA ARG A 162 17.03 -5.55 -7.68
C ARG A 162 15.63 -4.96 -7.59
N GLY A 163 14.71 -5.65 -6.92
CA GLY A 163 13.34 -5.16 -6.73
C GLY A 163 13.30 -3.82 -5.99
N ALA A 164 14.10 -3.68 -4.93
CA ALA A 164 14.20 -2.44 -4.16
C ALA A 164 14.70 -1.26 -5.01
N LYS A 165 15.72 -1.47 -5.85
CA LYS A 165 16.21 -0.43 -6.77
C LYS A 165 15.15 -0.02 -7.78
N TRP A 166 14.47 -0.98 -8.41
CA TRP A 166 13.43 -0.67 -9.39
C TRP A 166 12.22 0.03 -8.77
N ALA A 167 11.81 -0.40 -7.57
CA ALA A 167 10.78 0.29 -6.80
C ALA A 167 11.19 1.73 -6.51
N LEU A 168 12.40 1.93 -5.96
CA LEU A 168 12.86 3.26 -5.60
C LEU A 168 13.00 4.18 -6.81
N ASP A 169 13.60 3.69 -7.91
CA ASP A 169 13.73 4.44 -9.16
C ASP A 169 12.36 4.84 -9.73
N ALA A 170 11.35 3.99 -9.59
CA ALA A 170 9.98 4.30 -9.99
C ALA A 170 9.26 5.22 -8.98
N ILE A 171 9.52 5.13 -7.68
CA ILE A 171 8.81 5.92 -6.68
C ILE A 171 9.37 7.34 -6.55
N THR A 172 10.69 7.52 -6.72
CA THR A 172 11.37 8.82 -6.58
C THR A 172 11.90 9.34 -7.91
N PRO A 173 11.07 9.49 -8.97
CA PRO A 173 11.56 10.08 -10.20
C PRO A 173 11.88 11.56 -9.94
N ALA A 174 12.98 12.05 -10.50
CA ALA A 174 13.49 13.42 -10.28
C ALA A 174 12.43 14.52 -10.49
N VAL A 175 11.40 14.24 -11.28
CA VAL A 175 10.30 15.15 -11.65
C VAL A 175 9.13 15.20 -10.66
N ARG A 176 8.96 14.23 -9.75
CA ARG A 176 7.80 14.17 -8.81
C ARG A 176 8.16 14.36 -7.34
N GLY A 177 9.45 14.49 -7.02
CA GLY A 177 9.94 14.56 -5.65
C GLY A 177 9.98 13.19 -4.97
N ASP A 178 10.29 13.20 -3.67
CA ASP A 178 10.41 11.98 -2.86
C ASP A 178 9.03 11.46 -2.42
N LEU A 179 8.49 10.50 -3.19
CA LEU A 179 7.27 9.77 -2.84
C LEU A 179 7.56 8.47 -2.08
N PHE A 180 8.82 8.20 -1.73
CA PHE A 180 9.18 7.01 -0.97
C PHE A 180 8.90 7.25 0.51
N GLN A 181 8.13 6.35 1.13
CA GLN A 181 7.90 6.37 2.56
C GLN A 181 8.84 5.41 3.28
N ALA A 182 8.84 4.13 2.86
CA ALA A 182 9.64 3.10 3.50
C ALA A 182 9.75 1.83 2.64
N PHE A 183 10.75 1.00 2.96
CA PHE A 183 10.70 -0.42 2.62
C PHE A 183 10.08 -1.21 3.77
N GLU A 184 9.20 -2.16 3.46
CA GLU A 184 8.81 -3.23 4.39
C GLU A 184 9.66 -4.46 4.07
N VAL A 185 10.30 -5.09 5.06
CA VAL A 185 11.21 -6.22 4.82
C VAL A 185 10.54 -7.50 5.27
N GLY A 186 9.86 -8.15 4.32
CA GLY A 186 9.07 -9.36 4.55
C GLY A 186 7.70 -9.05 5.14
N ASN A 187 6.71 -9.82 4.69
CA ASN A 187 5.32 -9.73 5.11
C ASN A 187 4.98 -10.83 6.12
N GLU A 188 4.47 -10.45 7.29
CA GLU A 188 3.93 -11.40 8.29
C GLU A 188 4.89 -12.58 8.60
N PRO A 189 6.13 -12.30 9.03
CA PRO A 189 7.15 -13.32 9.29
C PRO A 189 6.72 -14.35 10.34
N ASN A 190 5.77 -13.99 11.21
CA ASN A 190 5.12 -14.89 12.16
C ASN A 190 4.34 -16.04 11.48
N LEU A 191 3.94 -15.88 10.21
CA LEU A 191 3.22 -16.90 9.43
C LEU A 191 4.15 -17.77 8.57
N TYR A 192 5.45 -17.48 8.52
CA TYR A 192 6.38 -18.14 7.61
C TYR A 192 6.48 -19.66 7.79
N ALA A 193 6.32 -20.15 9.03
CA ALA A 193 6.31 -21.57 9.31
C ALA A 193 5.10 -22.28 8.67
N GLY A 194 3.90 -21.67 8.75
CA GLY A 194 2.68 -22.21 8.16
C GLY A 194 2.59 -22.02 6.63
N GLN A 195 3.45 -21.18 6.06
CA GLN A 195 3.52 -20.91 4.62
C GLN A 195 4.68 -21.63 3.91
N ASP A 196 5.36 -22.55 4.62
CA ASP A 196 6.52 -23.30 4.16
C ASP A 196 7.75 -22.45 3.78
N PHE A 197 7.81 -21.19 4.23
CA PHE A 197 8.99 -20.34 4.04
C PHE A 197 10.08 -20.61 5.08
N ARG A 198 9.67 -21.06 6.27
CA ARG A 198 10.58 -21.39 7.38
C ARG A 198 10.12 -22.69 8.02
N LYS A 199 11.00 -23.30 8.82
CA LYS A 199 10.65 -24.48 9.63
C LYS A 199 9.76 -24.05 10.82
N GLN A 200 9.04 -25.01 11.41
CA GLN A 200 8.13 -24.77 12.54
C GLN A 200 8.81 -24.19 13.78
N ASN A 201 10.12 -24.36 13.93
CA ASN A 201 10.91 -23.79 15.02
C ASN A 201 11.49 -22.40 14.69
N TYR A 202 10.91 -21.66 13.74
CA TYR A 202 11.35 -20.31 13.40
C TYR A 202 11.04 -19.33 14.55
N THR A 203 12.08 -18.68 15.06
CA THR A 203 11.98 -17.82 16.25
C THR A 203 12.01 -16.34 15.91
N LEU A 204 11.58 -15.51 16.87
CA LEU A 204 11.71 -14.06 16.78
C LEU A 204 13.17 -13.62 16.59
N ASP A 205 14.12 -14.22 17.32
CA ASP A 205 15.54 -13.87 17.21
C ASP A 205 16.11 -14.18 15.83
N GLN A 206 15.69 -15.29 15.22
CA GLN A 206 16.05 -15.61 13.84
C GLN A 206 15.47 -14.57 12.88
N TYR A 207 14.20 -14.18 13.04
CA TYR A 207 13.61 -13.12 12.23
C TYR A 207 14.34 -11.79 12.39
N VAL A 208 14.60 -11.34 13.62
CA VAL A 208 15.32 -10.08 13.88
C VAL A 208 16.71 -10.10 13.25
N THR A 209 17.41 -11.23 13.31
CA THR A 209 18.73 -11.39 12.67
C THR A 209 18.62 -11.29 11.15
N GLU A 210 17.68 -12.03 10.54
CA GLU A 210 17.45 -11.99 9.09
C GLU A 210 17.07 -10.59 8.62
N TRP A 211 16.13 -9.95 9.32
CA TRP A 211 15.64 -8.61 9.03
C TRP A 211 16.76 -7.57 9.11
N ARG A 212 17.57 -7.56 10.18
CA ARG A 212 18.70 -6.62 10.33
C ARG A 212 19.70 -6.76 9.21
N ASN A 213 20.04 -7.99 8.83
CA ASN A 213 20.94 -8.26 7.72
C ASN A 213 20.39 -7.72 6.39
N ARG A 214 19.09 -7.91 6.11
CA ARG A 214 18.45 -7.38 4.89
C ARG A 214 18.35 -5.85 4.91
N ALA A 215 17.95 -5.26 6.04
CA ALA A 215 17.86 -3.82 6.20
C ALA A 215 19.22 -3.14 6.02
N GLN A 216 20.31 -3.73 6.53
CA GLN A 216 21.67 -3.21 6.32
C GLN A 216 22.04 -3.23 4.82
N VAL A 217 21.81 -4.35 4.14
CA VAL A 217 22.05 -4.47 2.68
C VAL A 217 21.26 -3.41 1.90
N LEU A 218 19.98 -3.21 2.21
CA LEU A 218 19.15 -2.20 1.55
C LEU A 218 19.66 -0.79 1.82
N ARG A 219 20.06 -0.50 3.05
CA ARG A 219 20.64 0.79 3.42
C ARG A 219 21.89 1.09 2.59
N GLU A 220 22.84 0.16 2.56
CA GLU A 220 24.14 0.34 1.89
C GLU A 220 24.04 0.33 0.36
N ARG A 221 23.23 -0.58 -0.21
CA ARG A 221 23.23 -0.84 -1.66
C ARG A 221 22.11 -0.14 -2.43
N VAL A 222 21.11 0.40 -1.72
CA VAL A 222 19.91 1.00 -2.34
C VAL A 222 19.69 2.43 -1.85
N LEU A 223 19.57 2.64 -0.54
CA LEU A 223 19.18 3.94 0.01
C LEU A 223 20.33 4.96 0.03
N GLN A 224 21.50 4.61 0.58
CA GLN A 224 22.66 5.52 0.65
C GLN A 224 23.12 6.02 -0.72
N PRO A 225 23.21 5.18 -1.78
CA PRO A 225 23.58 5.65 -3.12
C PRO A 225 22.60 6.66 -3.72
N LYS A 226 21.38 6.75 -3.18
CA LYS A 226 20.34 7.71 -3.59
C LYS A 226 20.22 8.91 -2.66
N GLY A 227 21.13 9.05 -1.68
CA GLY A 227 21.08 10.11 -0.67
C GLY A 227 19.99 9.91 0.40
N LEU A 228 19.35 8.73 0.44
CA LEU A 228 18.24 8.40 1.33
C LEU A 228 18.71 7.66 2.60
N GLY A 229 19.91 7.98 3.11
CA GLY A 229 20.53 7.27 4.24
C GLY A 229 19.71 7.25 5.53
N GLY A 230 18.79 8.21 5.71
CA GLY A 230 17.84 8.29 6.82
C GLY A 230 16.43 7.76 6.51
N ALA A 231 16.19 7.24 5.30
CA ALA A 231 14.88 6.73 4.92
C ALA A 231 14.52 5.45 5.70
N GLN A 232 13.22 5.27 5.93
CA GLN A 232 12.73 4.40 6.99
C GLN A 232 12.41 3.00 6.48
N PHE A 233 12.44 2.04 7.41
CA PHE A 233 11.85 0.73 7.22
C PHE A 233 10.53 0.68 7.98
N GLN A 234 9.49 0.09 7.39
CA GLN A 234 8.27 -0.21 8.11
C GLN A 234 8.48 -1.48 8.95
N GLY A 235 8.07 -1.44 10.22
CA GLY A 235 8.19 -2.58 11.14
C GLY A 235 9.04 -2.24 12.36
N LEU A 236 10.01 -3.12 12.68
CA LEU A 236 10.95 -2.94 13.80
C LEU A 236 11.66 -1.59 13.66
N THR A 237 11.24 -0.63 14.48
CA THR A 237 11.90 0.66 14.69
C THR A 237 12.64 0.65 16.01
#